data_AF-A0A933JVR5-F1
#
_entry.id   AF-A0A933JVR5-F1
#
_cell.length_a   1.000
_cell.length_b   1.000
_cell.length_c   1.000
_cell.angle_alpha   90.00
_cell.angle_beta   90.00
_cell.angle_gamma   90.00
#
_symmetry.space_group_name_H-M   'P 1'
#
loop_
_entity.id
_entity.type
_entity.pdbx_description
1 polymer ?
#
loop_
_entity_poly.entity_id
_entity_poly.type
_entity_poly.pdbx_seq_one_letter_code
_entity_poly.pdbx_strand_id
1 'polypeptide(L)'
;MYAIHERDRVVELHDLLQSGVGAPCPMMLATEGDLLVVYFVEETPIGGDGPTVRVVGPDSAEPAAIVRFTRPYASMFGPPNDKAFGGLANG
;
A
#
# COMPACT_ATOMS: atom_id res chain seq x y z
N MET A 1 11.05 -1.79 -17.39
CA MET A 1 9.99 -2.68 -16.86
C MET A 1 10.66 -3.97 -16.45
N TYR A 2 10.56 -4.35 -15.18
CA TYR A 2 11.17 -5.58 -14.66
C TYR A 2 10.28 -6.78 -15.03
N ALA A 3 10.90 -7.87 -15.49
CA ALA A 3 10.21 -9.13 -15.74
C ALA A 3 10.22 -9.94 -14.45
N ILE A 4 9.03 -10.30 -13.95
CA ILE A 4 8.89 -11.12 -12.74
C ILE A 4 9.64 -12.44 -12.96
N HIS A 5 10.51 -12.79 -12.04
CA HIS A 5 11.26 -14.03 -12.01
C HIS A 5 10.59 -15.01 -11.02
N GLU A 6 10.67 -16.31 -11.28
CA GLU A 6 10.12 -17.37 -10.41
C GLU A 6 10.72 -17.41 -8.99
N ARG A 7 11.80 -16.66 -8.76
CA ARG A 7 12.48 -16.55 -7.47
C ARG A 7 12.05 -15.31 -6.69
N ASP A 8 11.27 -14.43 -7.32
CA ASP A 8 10.73 -13.27 -6.65
C ASP A 8 9.77 -13.73 -5.55
N ARG A 9 9.84 -13.06 -4.42
CA ARG A 9 8.96 -13.28 -3.28
C ARG A 9 8.30 -11.96 -2.94
N VAL A 10 7.00 -12.01 -2.71
CA VAL A 10 6.32 -10.88 -2.08
C VAL A 10 6.61 -10.96 -0.59
N VAL A 11 7.13 -9.87 -0.04
CA VAL A 11 7.32 -9.70 1.40
C VAL A 11 6.24 -8.73 1.87
N GLU A 12 5.34 -9.23 2.71
CA GLU A 12 4.34 -8.40 3.34
C GLU A 12 4.99 -7.53 4.43
N LEU A 13 4.59 -6.27 4.49
CA LEU A 13 5.10 -5.31 5.48
C LEU A 13 4.04 -5.13 6.57
N HIS A 14 4.16 -5.90 7.66
CA HIS A 14 3.18 -5.90 8.75
C HIS A 14 3.31 -4.68 9.70
N ASP A 15 4.44 -3.98 9.65
CA ASP A 15 4.71 -2.82 10.51
C ASP A 15 4.20 -1.50 9.91
N LEU A 16 3.48 -1.56 8.78
CA LEU A 16 2.89 -0.39 8.13
C LEU A 16 1.42 -0.23 8.49
N LEU A 17 0.97 1.02 8.54
CA LEU A 17 -0.43 1.35 8.73
C LEU A 17 -1.23 0.90 7.50
N GLN A 18 -2.40 0.31 7.73
CA GLN A 18 -3.30 -0.13 6.67
C GLN A 18 -3.74 1.05 5.79
N SER A 19 -3.78 0.84 4.48
CA SER A 19 -4.32 1.84 3.54
C SER A 19 -5.83 1.89 3.61
N GLY A 20 -6.39 3.10 3.60
CA GLY A 20 -7.83 3.36 3.68
C GLY A 20 -8.63 2.72 2.54
N VAL A 21 -9.64 1.93 2.90
CA VAL A 21 -10.59 1.34 1.94
C VAL A 21 -11.42 2.46 1.28
N GLY A 22 -11.43 2.49 -0.05
CA GLY A 22 -12.18 3.49 -0.82
C GLY A 22 -11.53 4.88 -0.87
N ALA A 23 -10.34 5.05 -0.29
CA ALA A 23 -9.56 6.26 -0.44
C ALA A 23 -9.14 6.49 -1.91
N PRO A 24 -8.85 7.74 -2.32
CA PRO A 24 -8.24 8.02 -3.61
C PRO A 24 -6.97 7.19 -3.84
N CYS A 25 -6.62 6.97 -5.11
CA CYS A 25 -5.38 6.27 -5.46
C CYS A 25 -4.16 6.90 -4.76
N PRO A 26 -3.24 6.09 -4.20
CA PRO A 26 -2.01 6.58 -3.59
C PRO A 26 -1.22 7.48 -4.53
N MET A 27 -0.60 8.51 -3.96
CA MET A 27 0.34 9.35 -4.68
C MET A 27 1.73 8.71 -4.65
N MET A 28 2.43 8.76 -5.79
CA MET A 28 3.81 8.28 -5.89
C MET A 28 4.71 9.42 -6.35
N LEU A 29 5.82 9.61 -5.65
CA LEU A 29 6.89 10.54 -6.04
C LEU A 29 8.19 9.76 -6.17
N ALA A 30 8.76 9.75 -7.37
CA ALA A 30 10.03 9.11 -7.64
C ALA A 30 11.12 10.16 -7.89
N THR A 31 12.26 10.00 -7.24
CA THR A 31 13.47 10.79 -7.47
C THR A 31 14.63 9.86 -7.81
N GLU A 32 15.82 10.41 -8.03
CA GLU A 32 17.01 9.59 -8.17
C GLU A 32 17.25 8.81 -6.87
N GLY A 33 17.05 7.49 -6.93
CA GLY A 33 17.33 6.59 -5.82
C GLY A 33 16.28 6.55 -4.71
N ASP A 34 15.14 7.24 -4.81
CA ASP A 34 14.06 7.11 -3.83
C ASP A 34 12.69 7.01 -4.52
N LEU A 35 11.82 6.20 -3.93
CA LEU A 35 10.39 6.17 -4.24
C LEU A 35 9.61 6.44 -2.96
N LEU A 36 8.82 7.50 -2.95
CA LEU A 36 7.85 7.78 -1.90
C LEU A 36 6.46 7.36 -2.36
N VAL A 37 5.77 6.62 -1.51
CA VAL A 37 4.36 6.27 -1.66
C VAL A 37 3.59 6.94 -0.52
N VAL A 38 2.59 7.73 -0.87
CA VAL A 38 1.73 8.46 0.07
C VAL A 38 0.30 7.97 -0.06
N TYR A 39 -0.29 7.54 1.04
CA TYR A 39 -1.66 7.02 1.08
C TYR A 39 -2.37 7.42 2.37
N PHE A 40 -3.70 7.53 2.32
CA PHE A 40 -4.52 7.77 3.51
C PHE A 40 -4.62 6.52 4.36
N VAL A 41 -4.52 6.67 5.67
CA VAL A 41 -4.53 5.56 6.63
C VAL A 41 -5.96 5.19 7.00
N GLU A 42 -6.22 3.90 7.10
CA GLU A 42 -7.44 3.40 7.72
C GLU A 42 -7.37 3.56 9.24
N GLU A 43 -8.22 4.42 9.79
CA GLU A 43 -8.39 4.52 11.24
C GLU A 43 -9.38 3.46 11.72
N THR A 44 -8.87 2.31 12.17
CA THR A 44 -9.69 1.37 12.94
C THR A 44 -9.62 1.74 14.42
N PRO A 45 -10.73 2.11 15.08
CA PRO A 45 -10.71 2.36 16.52
C PRO A 45 -10.31 1.08 17.27
N ILE A 46 -9.41 1.21 18.24
CA ILE A 46 -9.02 0.09 19.10
C ILE A 46 -10.28 -0.45 19.82
N GLY A 47 -10.61 -1.72 19.57
CA GLY A 47 -11.78 -2.40 20.16
C GLY A 47 -13.10 -2.21 19.40
N GLY A 48 -13.08 -1.63 18.19
CA GLY A 48 -14.26 -1.54 17.33
C GLY A 48 -14.57 -2.86 16.62
N ASP A 49 -15.77 -3.39 16.86
CA ASP A 49 -16.22 -4.69 16.34
C ASP A 49 -17.02 -4.55 15.03
N GLY A 50 -16.58 -3.66 14.13
CA GLY A 50 -17.27 -3.44 12.85
C GLY A 50 -16.78 -2.26 12.01
N PRO A 51 -17.26 -2.15 10.75
CA PRO A 51 -16.90 -1.06 9.85
C PRO A 51 -17.37 0.28 10.42
N THR A 52 -16.47 1.25 10.47
CA THR A 52 -16.78 2.62 10.89
C THR A 52 -17.01 3.50 9.67
N VAL A 53 -18.07 4.31 9.70
CA VAL A 53 -18.35 5.31 8.67
C VAL A 53 -17.90 6.66 9.22
N ARG A 54 -17.00 7.32 8.50
CA ARG A 54 -16.55 8.68 8.83
C ARG A 54 -16.92 9.65 7.72
N VAL A 55 -17.51 10.78 8.09
CA VAL A 55 -17.80 11.88 7.17
C VAL A 55 -16.57 12.77 7.11
N VAL A 56 -16.01 12.91 5.91
CA VAL A 56 -14.83 13.75 5.63
C VAL A 56 -15.25 14.98 4.84
N GLY A 57 -14.66 16.13 5.18
CA GLY A 57 -15.00 17.43 4.63
C GLY A 57 -13.74 18.25 4.37
N PRO A 58 -13.85 19.46 3.77
CA PRO A 58 -12.68 20.27 3.40
C PRO A 58 -11.73 20.59 4.56
N ASP A 59 -12.26 20.66 5.77
CA ASP A 59 -11.51 20.99 7.00
C ASP A 59 -11.14 19.74 7.82
N SER A 60 -11.42 18.52 7.34
CA SER A 60 -11.02 17.30 8.04
C SER A 60 -9.54 17.02 7.82
N ALA A 61 -8.81 16.82 8.92
CA ALA A 61 -7.44 16.34 8.86
C ALA A 61 -7.44 14.82 8.68
N GLU A 62 -7.00 14.38 7.51
CA GLU A 62 -6.87 12.96 7.18
C GLU A 62 -5.45 12.48 7.50
N PRO A 63 -5.27 11.44 8.34
CA PRO A 63 -3.95 10.87 8.51
C PRO A 63 -3.47 10.24 7.20
N ALA A 64 -2.25 10.56 6.82
CA ALA A 64 -1.58 9.96 5.67
C ALA A 64 -0.25 9.35 6.09
N ALA A 65 0.06 8.18 5.54
CA ALA A 65 1.36 7.53 5.67
C ALA A 65 2.24 7.91 4.47
N ILE A 66 3.54 8.09 4.73
CA ILE A 66 4.57 8.27 3.70
C ILE A 66 5.57 7.14 3.86
N VAL A 67 5.63 6.25 2.87
CA VAL A 67 6.59 5.13 2.84
C VAL A 67 7.69 5.46 1.84
N ARG A 68 8.95 5.48 2.30
CA ARG A 68 10.12 5.70 1.45
C ARG A 68 10.84 4.38 1.20
N PHE A 69 10.96 4.02 -0.08
CA PHE A 69 11.86 2.97 -0.55
C PHE A 69 13.14 3.61 -1.05
N THR A 70 14.28 3.18 -0.51
CA THR A 70 15.59 3.68 -0.92
C THR A 70 16.27 2.72 -1.89
N ARG A 71 16.72 3.29 -3.01
CA ARG A 71 17.27 2.65 -4.21
C ARG A 71 16.38 1.51 -4.73
N PRO A 72 15.08 1.76 -4.98
CA PRO A 72 14.22 0.77 -5.58
C PRO A 72 14.72 0.44 -6.99
N TYR A 73 14.89 -0.85 -7.28
CA TYR A 73 15.41 -1.31 -8.57
C TYR A 73 14.30 -1.50 -9.61
N ALA A 74 13.06 -1.65 -9.17
CA ALA A 74 11.89 -1.83 -10.03
C ALA A 74 10.61 -1.40 -9.32
N SER A 75 9.63 -0.95 -10.10
CA SER A 75 8.24 -0.78 -9.69
C SER A 75 7.33 -1.38 -10.75
N MET A 76 6.21 -1.96 -10.34
CA MET A 76 5.21 -2.49 -11.25
C MET A 76 3.86 -1.85 -10.96
N PHE A 77 3.15 -1.46 -12.02
CA PHE A 77 1.78 -0.97 -11.93
C PHE A 77 0.82 -2.10 -12.31
N GLY A 78 -0.17 -2.33 -11.46
CA GLY A 78 -1.22 -3.33 -11.65
C GLY A 78 -1.91 -3.65 -10.33
N PRO A 79 -3.19 -4.04 -10.33
CA PRO A 79 -3.82 -4.51 -9.10
C PRO A 79 -3.00 -5.69 -8.55
N PRO A 80 -2.81 -5.78 -7.22
CA PRO A 80 -2.45 -7.04 -6.60
C PRO A 80 -3.64 -7.97 -6.84
N ASN A 81 -3.69 -8.63 -7.99
CA ASN A 81 -4.74 -9.61 -8.27
C ASN A 81 -4.30 -10.96 -7.72
N ASP A 82 -5.25 -11.84 -7.42
CA ASP A 82 -4.99 -13.17 -6.88
C ASP A 82 -3.98 -13.99 -7.71
N LYS A 83 -3.78 -13.63 -8.99
CA LYS A 83 -2.76 -14.26 -9.87
C LYS A 83 -1.32 -13.79 -9.59
N ALA A 84 -1.11 -12.65 -8.93
CA ALA A 84 0.19 -12.25 -8.42
C ALA A 84 0.61 -13.05 -7.18
N PHE A 85 -0.35 -13.62 -6.43
CA PHE A 85 -0.12 -14.37 -5.19
C PHE A 85 -0.35 -15.88 -5.31
N GLY A 86 -1.07 -16.35 -6.35
CA GLY A 86 -1.44 -17.76 -6.54
C GLY A 86 -0.29 -18.74 -6.81
N GLY A 87 0.95 -18.26 -6.93
CA GLY A 87 2.15 -19.10 -7.08
C GLY A 87 2.78 -19.59 -5.77
N LEU A 88 2.32 -19.10 -4.61
CA LEU A 88 2.93 -19.43 -3.30
C LEU A 88 2.21 -20.54 -2.53
N ALA A 89 1.08 -21.04 -3.03
CA ALA A 89 0.34 -22.16 -2.42
C ALA A 89 0.61 -23.46 -3.18
N ASN A 90 1.84 -23.97 -3.11
CA ASN A 90 2.19 -25.39 -3.23
C ASN A 90 3.69 -25.56 -2.95
N GLY A 91 4.00 -25.93 -1.71
CA GLY A 91 5.34 -26.28 -1.21
C GLY A 91 5.24 -26.77 0.22
#